data_AF-A0A6P0ISR5-F1
#
_entry.id   AF-A0A6P0ISR5-F1
#
_cell.length_a   1.000
_cell.length_b   1.000
_cell.length_c   1.000
_cell.angle_alpha   90.00
_cell.angle_beta   90.00
_cell.angle_gamma   90.00
#
_symmetry.space_group_name_H-M   'P 1'
#
loop_
_entity.id
_entity.type
_entity.pdbx_description
1 polymer ?
#
loop_
_entity_poly.entity_id
_entity_poly.type
_entity_poly.pdbx_seq_one_letter_code
_entity_poly.pdbx_strand_id
1 'polypeptide(L)'
;MLTILQDMFSGHYISHEHCYVWKPELLGLHAGSDLLIALSYYSILLLVIYFWSQNQDLSLLKIFLLLSPLVLFSGTSHLLEVWTIWHPDYWLSGLVKGTSAILSLSSAIALVVVMPKVLAFSSRAALEATNTALEKEIAE
;
A
#
# COMPACT_ATOMS: atom_id res chain seq x y z
N MET A 1 33.69 3.28 6.02
CA MET A 1 32.33 3.56 6.55
C MET A 1 31.92 5.02 6.31
N LEU A 2 32.75 6.02 6.65
CA LEU A 2 32.50 7.43 6.30
C LEU A 2 32.55 7.74 4.81
N THR A 3 33.37 7.03 4.03
CA THR A 3 33.49 7.23 2.58
C THR A 3 32.25 6.79 1.79
N ILE A 4 31.56 5.73 2.24
CA ILE A 4 30.32 5.26 1.60
C ILE A 4 29.21 6.29 1.83
N LEU A 5 29.09 6.84 3.04
CA LEU A 5 28.12 7.91 3.33
C LEU A 5 28.40 9.15 2.47
N GLN A 6 29.66 9.52 2.28
CA GLN A 6 30.00 10.71 1.50
C GLN A 6 29.72 10.53 0.00
N ASP A 7 30.03 9.35 -0.55
CA ASP A 7 29.76 9.01 -1.96
C ASP A 7 28.24 8.92 -2.24
N MET A 8 27.45 8.56 -1.23
CA MET A 8 25.99 8.56 -1.29
C MET A 8 25.37 9.96 -1.32
N PHE A 9 26.06 10.98 -0.83
CA PHE A 9 25.60 12.38 -0.85
C PHE A 9 26.21 13.21 -2.00
N SER A 10 27.34 12.80 -2.57
CA SER A 10 27.96 13.49 -3.71
C SER A 10 27.43 12.95 -5.03
N GLY A 11 26.31 13.54 -5.48
CA GLY A 11 25.58 13.21 -6.71
C GLY A 11 26.43 13.09 -7.97
N HIS A 12 27.02 11.91 -8.18
CA HIS A 12 27.68 11.50 -9.42
C HIS A 12 27.01 10.23 -9.96
N TYR A 13 25.68 10.25 -10.03
CA TYR A 13 24.96 9.34 -10.91
C TYR A 13 24.92 10.02 -12.28
N ILE A 14 25.85 9.64 -13.17
CA ILE A 14 25.72 9.91 -14.60
C ILE A 14 24.54 9.05 -15.06
N SER A 15 23.36 9.64 -15.02
CA SER A 15 22.16 8.93 -15.41
C SER A 15 22.11 8.82 -16.93
N HIS A 16 21.75 7.63 -17.40
CA HIS A 16 21.32 7.41 -18.79
C HIS A 16 20.00 8.16 -19.11
N GLU A 17 19.50 9.01 -18.19
CA GLU A 17 18.24 9.76 -18.27
C GLU A 17 18.27 10.91 -19.28
N HIS A 18 19.44 11.33 -19.76
CA HIS A 18 19.52 12.42 -20.74
C HIS A 18 18.76 12.15 -22.06
N CYS A 19 18.46 10.88 -22.39
CA CYS A 19 17.66 10.52 -23.56
C CYS A 19 16.13 10.45 -23.28
N TYR A 20 15.72 10.29 -22.01
CA TYR A 20 14.30 10.19 -21.61
C TYR A 20 13.68 11.57 -21.31
N VAL A 21 14.47 12.51 -20.81
CA VAL A 21 14.06 13.89 -20.44
C VAL A 21 13.50 14.68 -21.64
N TRP A 22 13.80 14.29 -22.88
CA TRP A 22 13.44 15.05 -24.09
C TRP A 22 12.05 14.73 -24.67
N LYS A 23 11.27 13.81 -24.08
CA LYS A 23 9.87 13.57 -24.48
C LYS A 23 8.90 14.10 -23.40
N PRO A 24 8.48 15.37 -23.48
CA PRO A 24 7.64 16.01 -22.46
C PRO A 24 6.29 15.31 -22.26
N GLU A 25 5.76 14.68 -23.31
CA GLU A 25 4.52 13.89 -23.24
C GLU A 25 4.65 12.67 -22.31
N LEU A 26 5.79 11.98 -22.36
CA LEU A 26 6.03 10.79 -21.55
C LEU A 26 6.30 11.17 -20.09
N LEU A 27 7.04 12.26 -19.87
CA LEU A 27 7.30 12.81 -18.55
C LEU A 27 6.01 13.29 -17.87
N GLY A 28 5.13 13.98 -18.61
CA GLY A 28 3.83 14.41 -18.12
C GLY A 28 2.89 13.24 -17.79
N LEU A 29 2.94 12.17 -18.59
CA LEU A 29 2.16 10.97 -18.32
C LEU A 29 2.59 10.28 -17.03
N HIS A 30 3.90 10.09 -16.83
CA HIS A 30 4.44 9.49 -15.59
C HIS A 30 4.12 10.36 -14.38
N ALA A 31 4.47 11.65 -14.41
CA ALA A 31 4.23 12.56 -13.30
C ALA A 31 2.72 12.69 -12.97
N GLY A 32 1.86 12.77 -13.98
CA GLY A 32 0.41 12.83 -13.80
C GLY A 32 -0.15 11.53 -13.21
N SER A 33 0.33 10.37 -13.66
CA SER A 33 -0.06 9.07 -13.13
C SER A 33 0.36 8.91 -11.67
N ASP A 34 1.60 9.25 -11.35
CA ASP A 34 2.14 9.15 -9.98
C ASP A 34 1.40 10.08 -9.01
N LEU A 35 1.06 11.30 -9.44
CA LEU A 35 0.23 12.21 -8.64
C LEU A 35 -1.18 11.65 -8.41
N LEU A 36 -1.81 11.08 -9.44
CA LEU A 36 -3.15 10.51 -9.33
C LEU A 36 -3.17 9.28 -8.40
N ILE A 37 -2.14 8.44 -8.49
CA ILE A 37 -1.96 7.28 -7.60
C ILE A 37 -1.75 7.75 -6.15
N ALA A 38 -0.88 8.75 -5.93
CA ALA A 38 -0.66 9.31 -4.60
C ALA A 38 -1.97 9.86 -4.00
N LEU A 39 -2.72 10.66 -4.75
CA LEU A 39 -4.03 11.19 -4.33
C LEU A 39 -5.02 10.08 -3.99
N SER A 40 -5.06 9.02 -4.79
CA SER A 40 -5.92 7.86 -4.54
C SER A 40 -5.56 7.16 -3.23
N TYR A 41 -4.28 6.93 -2.98
CA TYR A 41 -3.81 6.30 -1.74
C TYR A 41 -4.07 7.15 -0.50
N TYR A 42 -3.81 8.47 -0.55
CA TYR A 42 -4.16 9.35 0.57
C TYR A 42 -5.68 9.44 0.79
N SER A 43 -6.48 9.41 -0.28
CA SER A 43 -7.94 9.39 -0.16
C SER A 43 -8.44 8.12 0.52
N ILE A 44 -7.90 6.94 0.16
CA ILE A 44 -8.21 5.67 0.82
C ILE A 44 -7.87 5.75 2.31
N LEU A 45 -6.70 6.28 2.65
CA LEU A 45 -6.27 6.44 4.03
C LEU A 45 -7.23 7.34 4.82
N LEU A 46 -7.60 8.49 4.28
CA LEU A 46 -8.54 9.42 4.92
C LEU A 46 -9.91 8.77 5.16
N LEU A 47 -10.40 8.00 4.18
CA LEU A 47 -11.65 7.25 4.33
C LEU A 47 -11.56 6.20 5.44
N VAL A 48 -10.47 5.42 5.50
CA VAL A 48 -10.28 4.42 6.56
C VAL A 48 -10.27 5.07 7.95
N ILE A 49 -9.56 6.21 8.09
CA ILE A 49 -9.51 6.96 9.35
C ILE A 49 -10.90 7.52 9.72
N TYR A 50 -11.63 8.05 8.75
CA TYR A 50 -12.99 8.56 8.94
C TYR A 50 -13.98 7.46 9.36
N PHE A 51 -13.92 6.29 8.72
CA PHE A 51 -14.78 5.17 9.09
C PHE A 51 -14.45 4.61 10.48
N TRP A 52 -13.17 4.59 10.86
CA TRP A 52 -12.73 4.19 12.19
C TRP A 52 -13.26 5.12 13.28
N SER A 53 -13.22 6.43 13.06
CA SER A 53 -13.72 7.41 14.04
C SER A 53 -15.25 7.28 14.22
N GLN A 54 -15.96 6.86 13.19
CA GLN A 54 -17.41 6.70 13.21
C GLN A 54 -17.88 5.36 13.80
N ASN A 55 -17.11 4.26 13.64
CA ASN A 55 -17.54 2.91 14.02
C ASN A 55 -16.38 2.10 14.66
N GLN A 56 -16.35 2.03 16.00
CA GLN A 56 -15.27 1.35 16.75
C GLN A 56 -15.36 -0.20 16.74
N ASP A 57 -16.48 -0.78 16.32
CA ASP A 57 -16.76 -2.22 16.43
C ASP A 57 -16.42 -3.05 15.17
N LEU A 58 -15.71 -2.46 14.20
CA LEU A 58 -15.37 -3.17 12.96
C LEU A 58 -14.02 -3.86 13.10
N SER A 59 -14.04 -5.15 13.49
CA SER A 59 -12.84 -6.01 13.49
C SER A 59 -12.13 -6.06 12.13
N LEU A 60 -12.85 -5.84 11.03
CA LEU A 60 -12.28 -5.70 9.68
C LEU A 60 -11.45 -4.41 9.51
N LEU A 61 -11.84 -3.29 10.13
CA LEU A 61 -11.09 -2.04 10.04
C LEU A 61 -9.71 -2.14 10.69
N LYS A 62 -9.52 -3.03 11.67
CA LYS A 62 -8.20 -3.28 12.28
C LYS A 62 -7.19 -3.83 11.27
N ILE A 63 -7.65 -4.63 10.30
CA ILE A 63 -6.79 -5.13 9.21
C ILE A 63 -6.43 -3.98 8.26
N PHE A 64 -7.39 -3.11 7.91
CA PHE A 64 -7.12 -1.92 7.12
C PHE A 64 -6.16 -0.94 7.81
N LEU A 65 -6.20 -0.84 9.14
CA LEU A 65 -5.26 -0.05 9.92
C LEU A 65 -3.83 -0.63 9.86
N LEU A 66 -3.67 -1.95 9.85
CA LEU A 66 -2.37 -2.60 9.64
C LEU A 66 -1.80 -2.37 8.24
N LEU A 67 -2.67 -2.20 7.23
CA LEU A 67 -2.28 -1.91 5.85
C LEU A 67 -2.08 -0.40 5.59
N SER A 68 -2.57 0.47 6.47
CA SER A 68 -2.49 1.93 6.31
C SER A 68 -1.06 2.48 6.18
N PRO A 69 -0.06 2.02 6.96
CA PRO A 69 1.33 2.44 6.78
C PRO A 69 1.88 2.08 5.39
N LEU A 70 1.45 0.95 4.85
CA LEU A 70 1.86 0.50 3.52
C LEU A 70 1.28 1.41 2.43
N VAL A 71 -0.01 1.72 2.51
CA VAL A 71 -0.68 2.65 1.57
C VAL A 71 -0.04 4.04 1.65
N LEU A 72 0.28 4.51 2.85
CA LEU A 72 1.00 5.77 3.07
C LEU A 72 2.39 5.79 2.42
N PHE A 73 3.20 4.75 2.67
CA PHE A 73 4.54 4.66 2.11
C PHE A 73 4.51 4.55 0.59
N SER A 74 3.56 3.81 0.03
CA SER A 74 3.37 3.69 -1.41
C SER A 74 2.92 5.02 -2.05
N GLY A 75 2.01 5.76 -1.43
CA GLY A 75 1.64 7.10 -1.90
C GLY A 75 2.83 8.07 -1.86
N THR A 76 3.62 7.99 -0.80
CA THR A 76 4.81 8.82 -0.62
C THR A 76 5.90 8.49 -1.63
N SER A 77 6.08 7.21 -2.03
CA SER A 77 7.04 6.86 -3.09
C SER A 77 6.69 7.46 -4.44
N HIS A 78 5.40 7.54 -4.80
CA HIS A 78 4.97 8.19 -6.04
C HIS A 78 5.14 9.71 -6.00
N LEU A 79 4.88 10.36 -4.84
CA LEU A 79 5.22 11.77 -4.67
C LEU A 79 6.72 12.03 -4.81
N LEU A 80 7.55 11.11 -4.28
CA LEU A 80 9.00 11.21 -4.44
C LEU A 80 9.45 10.97 -5.87
N GLU A 81 8.81 10.12 -6.65
CA GLU A 81 9.10 9.95 -8.08
C GLU A 81 8.87 11.27 -8.84
N VAL A 82 7.74 11.94 -8.59
CA VAL A 82 7.44 13.27 -9.13
C VAL A 82 8.49 14.28 -8.68
N TRP A 83 8.84 14.30 -7.40
CA TRP A 83 9.87 15.18 -6.85
C TRP A 83 11.25 14.94 -7.48
N THR A 84 11.60 13.67 -7.75
CA THR A 84 12.90 13.30 -8.29
C THR A 84 13.17 13.79 -9.71
N ILE A 85 12.12 14.20 -10.43
CA ILE A 85 12.24 14.86 -11.74
C ILE A 85 13.04 16.17 -11.63
N TRP A 86 12.86 16.92 -10.54
CA TRP A 86 13.53 18.21 -10.31
C TRP A 86 14.67 18.11 -9.29
N HIS A 87 14.62 17.11 -8.40
CA HIS A 87 15.60 16.91 -7.33
C HIS A 87 16.01 15.42 -7.28
N PRO A 88 17.09 15.00 -7.97
CA PRO A 88 17.48 13.59 -8.13
C PRO A 88 18.04 12.95 -6.85
N ASP A 89 17.30 13.03 -5.75
CA ASP A 89 17.58 12.39 -4.46
C ASP A 89 17.15 10.92 -4.51
N TYR A 90 17.81 10.15 -5.38
CA TYR A 90 17.51 8.73 -5.62
C TYR A 90 17.65 7.85 -4.37
N TRP A 91 18.46 8.27 -3.40
CA TRP A 91 18.61 7.59 -2.12
C TRP A 91 17.36 7.65 -1.25
N LEU A 92 16.70 8.81 -1.19
CA LEU A 92 15.46 8.97 -0.42
C LEU A 92 14.33 8.14 -1.06
N SER A 93 14.21 8.21 -2.39
CA SER A 93 13.27 7.38 -3.15
C SER A 93 13.52 5.88 -2.94
N GLY A 94 14.79 5.46 -3.00
CA GLY A 94 15.20 4.08 -2.76
C GLY A 94 14.88 3.59 -1.34
N LEU A 95 15.13 4.41 -0.33
CA LEU A 95 14.81 4.07 1.07
C LEU A 95 13.30 3.93 1.28
N VAL A 96 12.51 4.81 0.66
CA VAL A 96 11.05 4.76 0.75
C VAL A 96 10.49 3.53 0.04
N LYS A 97 11.03 3.18 -1.12
CA LYS A 97 10.67 1.93 -1.81
C LYS A 97 11.08 0.69 -1.01
N GLY A 98 12.28 0.68 -0.41
CA GLY A 98 12.78 -0.44 0.38
C GLY A 98 11.93 -0.71 1.62
N THR A 99 11.56 0.34 2.35
CA THR A 99 10.65 0.25 3.52
C THR A 99 9.24 -0.18 3.11
N SER A 100 8.71 0.34 1.98
CA SER A 100 7.44 -0.11 1.40
C SER A 100 7.46 -1.59 1.03
N ALA A 101 8.57 -2.09 0.47
CA ALA A 101 8.73 -3.51 0.14
C ALA A 101 8.72 -4.41 1.39
N ILE A 102 9.40 -3.99 2.47
CA ILE A 102 9.38 -4.70 3.74
C ILE A 102 7.96 -4.75 4.31
N LEU A 103 7.27 -3.61 4.36
CA LEU A 103 5.88 -3.53 4.82
C LEU A 103 4.93 -4.38 3.97
N SER A 104 5.12 -4.41 2.65
CA SER A 104 4.35 -5.24 1.73
C SER A 104 4.54 -6.72 2.02
N LEU A 105 5.80 -7.16 2.20
CA LEU A 105 6.11 -8.55 2.49
C LEU A 105 5.54 -8.98 3.84
N SER A 106 5.69 -8.15 4.89
CA SER A 106 5.09 -8.41 6.19
C SER A 106 3.56 -8.50 6.10
N SER A 107 2.93 -7.62 5.34
CA SER A 107 1.48 -7.63 5.11
C SER A 107 1.01 -8.88 4.38
N ALA A 108 1.73 -9.31 3.36
CA ALA A 108 1.42 -10.54 2.61
C ALA A 108 1.49 -11.78 3.51
N ILE A 109 2.54 -11.90 4.34
CA ILE A 109 2.68 -12.99 5.30
C ILE A 109 1.53 -12.98 6.31
N ALA A 110 1.22 -11.81 6.88
CA ALA A 110 0.11 -11.66 7.81
C ALA A 110 -1.23 -12.08 7.17
N LEU A 111 -1.46 -11.72 5.90
CA LEU A 111 -2.67 -12.08 5.19
C LEU A 111 -2.79 -13.59 4.97
N VAL A 112 -1.69 -14.27 4.60
CA VAL A 112 -1.66 -15.74 4.47
C VAL A 112 -2.05 -16.43 5.79
N VAL A 113 -1.59 -15.89 6.93
CA VAL A 113 -1.90 -16.43 8.26
C VAL A 113 -3.35 -16.15 8.67
N VAL A 114 -3.91 -14.98 8.30
CA VAL A 114 -5.27 -14.57 8.66
C VAL A 114 -6.33 -15.19 7.74
N MET A 115 -6.00 -15.42 6.47
CA MET A 115 -6.89 -16.00 5.45
C MET A 115 -7.69 -17.23 5.93
N PRO A 116 -7.08 -18.27 6.53
CA PRO A 116 -7.83 -19.44 6.99
C PRO A 116 -8.88 -19.09 8.07
N LYS A 117 -8.64 -18.08 8.92
CA LYS A 117 -9.60 -17.65 9.95
C LYS A 117 -10.80 -16.94 9.33
N VAL A 118 -10.59 -16.14 8.29
CA VAL A 118 -11.66 -15.43 7.57
C VAL A 118 -12.55 -16.44 6.83
N LEU A 119 -11.95 -17.42 6.15
CA LEU A 119 -12.69 -18.47 5.46
C LEU A 119 -13.48 -19.38 6.42
N ALA A 120 -12.93 -19.66 7.62
CA ALA A 120 -13.63 -20.43 8.64
C ALA A 120 -14.88 -19.73 9.20
N PHE A 121 -14.89 -18.40 9.27
CA PHE A 121 -16.06 -17.61 9.68
C PHE A 121 -17.22 -17.75 8.67
N SER A 122 -16.92 -17.70 7.37
CA SER A 122 -17.92 -17.93 6.32
C SER A 122 -18.51 -19.34 6.38
N SER A 123 -17.68 -20.33 6.72
CA SER A 123 -18.12 -21.73 6.86
C SER A 123 -19.08 -21.93 8.03
N ARG A 124 -18.85 -21.29 9.18
CA ARG A 124 -19.78 -21.35 10.33
C ARG A 124 -21.15 -20.76 10.00
N ALA A 125 -21.19 -19.58 9.37
CA ALA A 125 -22.45 -18.97 8.97
C ALA A 125 -23.22 -19.83 7.96
N ALA A 126 -22.53 -20.47 7.02
CA ALA A 126 -23.14 -21.41 6.08
C ALA A 126 -23.65 -22.70 6.77
N LEU A 127 -22.92 -23.19 7.77
CA LEU A 127 -23.29 -24.39 8.52
C LEU A 127 -24.50 -24.14 9.43
N GLU A 128 -24.57 -22.98 10.09
CA GLU A 128 -25.72 -22.56 10.89
C GLU A 128 -26.97 -22.42 10.03
N ALA A 129 -26.87 -21.77 8.87
CA ALA A 129 -27.98 -21.68 7.92
C ALA A 129 -28.48 -23.05 7.44
N THR A 130 -27.56 -24.00 7.25
CA THR A 130 -27.90 -25.38 6.85
C THR A 130 -28.59 -26.13 8.00
N ASN A 131 -28.11 -26.02 9.23
CA ASN A 131 -28.75 -26.62 10.40
C ASN A 131 -30.16 -26.08 10.62
N THR A 132 -30.36 -24.76 10.52
CA THR A 132 -31.70 -24.17 10.64
C THR A 132 -32.65 -24.66 9.54
N ALA A 133 -32.16 -24.88 8.32
CA ALA A 133 -32.97 -25.45 7.25
C ALA A 133 -33.36 -26.91 7.53
N LEU A 134 -32.42 -27.72 8.02
CA LEU A 134 -32.68 -29.13 8.40
C LEU A 134 -33.64 -29.25 9.59
N GLU A 135 -33.50 -28.41 10.61
CA GLU A 135 -34.44 -28.38 11.76
C GLU A 135 -35.87 -28.04 11.32
N LYS A 136 -36.01 -27.19 10.31
CA LYS A 136 -37.32 -26.85 9.74
C LYS A 136 -37.94 -28.00 8.97
N GLU A 137 -37.13 -28.76 8.22
CA GLU A 137 -37.58 -29.95 7.47
C GLU A 137 -37.95 -31.12 8.39
N ILE A 138 -37.32 -31.25 9.55
CA ILE A 138 -37.68 -32.26 10.57
C ILE A 138 -38.97 -31.88 11.33
N ALA A 139 -39.32 -30.59 11.38
CA ALA A 139 -40.49 -30.09 12.10
C ALA A 139 -41.79 -30.09 11.28
N GLU A 140 -41.71 -30.34 9.97
CA GLU A 140 -42.84 -30.56 9.04
C GLU A 140 -43.20 -32.05 8.94
#